data_AF-A0A928CP39-F1
#
_entry.id   AF-A0A928CP39-F1
#
_cell.length_a   1.000
_cell.length_b   1.000
_cell.length_c   1.000
_cell.angle_alpha   90.00
_cell.angle_beta   90.00
_cell.angle_gamma   90.00
#
_symmetry.space_group_name_H-M   'P 1'
#
loop_
_entity.id
_entity.type
_entity.pdbx_description
1 polymer ?
#
loop_
_entity_poly.entity_id
_entity_poly.type
_entity_poly.pdbx_seq_one_letter_code
_entity_poly.pdbx_strand_id
1 'polypeptide(L)' 'MEQTPEKRFMAGCYMWDYGNGKPLTPEQMGFQLEVYREYMKAGKLEGFILCSNCIADVGIAAVDQTREWLKIHGQEEI' A
#
# COMPACT_ATOMS: atom_id res chain seq x y z
N MET A 1 5.44 -1.45 -18.40
CA MET A 1 4.24 -2.08 -19.02
C MET A 1 4.53 -2.54 -20.44
N GLU A 2 5.05 -1.70 -21.33
CA GLU A 2 5.34 -2.09 -22.74
C GLU A 2 6.26 -3.32 -22.91
N GLN A 3 7.17 -3.59 -21.97
CA GLN A 3 8.09 -4.73 -22.08
C GLN A 3 7.55 -6.06 -21.53
N THR A 4 6.44 -6.04 -20.77
CA THR A 4 5.80 -7.24 -20.22
C THR A 4 4.28 -7.03 -20.15
N PRO A 5 3.62 -6.88 -21.31
CA PRO A 5 2.21 -6.49 -21.39
C PRO A 5 1.25 -7.53 -20.79
N GLU A 6 1.67 -8.80 -20.74
CA GLU A 6 0.88 -9.90 -20.17
C GLU A 6 1.01 -10.05 -18.64
N LYS A 7 1.90 -9.28 -17.99
CA LYS A 7 2.17 -9.43 -16.56
C LYS A 7 1.44 -8.41 -15.72
N ARG A 8 0.94 -8.90 -14.57
CA ARG A 8 0.33 -8.05 -13.56
C ARG A 8 1.36 -7.15 -12.89
N PHE A 9 1.10 -5.84 -12.90
CA PHE A 9 1.92 -4.86 -12.18
C PHE A 9 1.29 -4.55 -10.82
N MET A 10 1.99 -4.94 -9.76
CA MET A 10 1.57 -4.74 -8.37
C MET A 10 2.63 -3.94 -7.62
N ALA A 11 2.23 -3.00 -6.76
CA ALA A 11 3.17 -2.31 -5.86
C ALA A 11 3.41 -3.10 -4.57
N GLY A 12 4.63 -3.06 -4.03
CA GLY A 12 4.91 -3.53 -2.67
C GLY A 12 4.61 -2.42 -1.67
N CYS A 13 3.69 -2.66 -0.74
CA CYS A 13 3.21 -1.70 0.24
C CYS A 13 3.86 -1.97 1.60
N TYR A 14 4.86 -1.15 1.96
CA TYR A 14 5.60 -1.30 3.21
C TYR A 14 5.02 -0.44 4.33
N MET A 15 5.08 -0.94 5.57
CA MET A 15 4.60 -0.25 6.78
C MET A 15 5.75 0.20 7.70
N TRP A 16 7.00 -0.06 7.26
CA TRP A 16 8.23 0.22 8.00
C TRP A 16 9.23 0.92 7.09
N ASP A 17 9.83 1.98 7.62
CA ASP A 17 10.97 2.65 7.00
C ASP A 17 12.25 1.92 7.41
N TYR A 18 12.73 1.04 6.52
CA TYR A 18 13.96 0.30 6.73
C TYR A 18 15.22 1.18 6.67
N GLY A 19 15.17 2.33 6.00
CA GLY A 19 16.29 3.27 5.92
C GLY A 19 16.53 3.97 7.26
N ASN A 20 15.44 4.35 7.95
CA ASN A 20 15.50 5.01 9.25
C ASN A 20 15.21 4.10 10.45
N GLY A 21 14.94 2.81 10.22
CA GLY A 21 14.71 1.82 11.27
C GLY A 21 13.50 2.12 12.15
N LYS A 22 12.40 2.62 11.58
CA LYS A 22 11.18 3.00 12.33
C LYS A 22 9.89 2.69 11.57
N PRO A 23 8.73 2.56 12.25
CA PRO A 23 7.44 2.48 11.56
C PRO A 23 7.18 3.74 10.72
N LEU A 24 6.43 3.59 9.63
CA LEU A 24 5.87 4.76 8.97
C LEU A 24 4.87 5.47 9.89
N THR A 25 4.79 6.79 9.78
CA THR A 25 3.71 7.54 10.42
C THR A 25 2.38 7.29 9.69
N PRO A 26 1.22 7.52 10.33
CA PRO A 26 -0.08 7.43 9.65
C PRO A 26 -0.16 8.33 8.41
N GLU A 27 0.42 9.53 8.44
CA GLU A 27 0.45 10.44 7.29
C GLU A 27 1.25 9.87 6.12
N GLN A 28 2.44 9.32 6.40
CA GLN A 28 3.26 8.67 5.36
C GLN A 28 2.56 7.45 4.76
N MET A 29 1.92 6.64 5.61
CA MET A 29 1.16 5.48 5.15
C MET A 29 -0.05 5.88 4.30
N GLY A 30 -0.79 6.91 4.74
CA GLY A 30 -1.93 7.46 4.00
C GLY A 30 -1.52 7.99 2.63
N PHE A 31 -0.44 8.77 2.57
CA PHE A 31 0.11 9.24 1.29
C PHE A 31 0.45 8.09 0.35
N GLN A 32 1.13 7.04 0.85
CA GLN A 32 1.47 5.86 0.05
C GLN A 32 0.22 5.16 -0.52
N LEU A 33 -0.83 4.99 0.29
CA LEU A 33 -2.08 4.35 -0.12
C LEU A 33 -2.85 5.16 -1.18
N GLU A 34 -2.92 6.49 -1.02
CA GLU A 34 -3.55 7.37 -2.02
C GLU A 34 -2.81 7.34 -3.35
N VAL A 35 -1.47 7.34 -3.33
CA VAL A 35 -0.68 7.21 -4.56
C VAL A 35 -1.00 5.90 -5.28
N TYR A 36 -1.12 4.78 -4.56
CA TYR A 36 -1.49 3.51 -5.18
C TYR A 36 -2.90 3.54 -5.75
N ARG A 37 -3.87 4.14 -5.05
CA ARG A 37 -5.24 4.27 -5.54
C ARG A 37 -5.32 5.09 -6.82
N GLU A 38 -4.63 6.22 -6.89
CA GLU A 38 -4.58 7.03 -8.11
C GLU A 38 -3.87 6.30 -9.26
N TYR A 39 -2.85 5.49 -8.96
CA TYR A 39 -2.21 4.64 -9.97
C TYR A 39 -3.09 3.49 -10.45
N MET A 40 -3.90 2.88 -9.58
CA MET A 40 -4.88 1.88 -9.97
C MET A 40 -5.94 2.48 -10.90
N LYS A 41 -6.51 3.65 -10.54
CA LYS A 41 -7.47 4.37 -11.40
C LYS A 41 -6.90 4.76 -12.76
N ALA A 42 -5.60 5.06 -12.81
CA ALA A 42 -4.90 5.38 -14.05
C ALA A 42 -4.46 4.14 -14.84
N GLY A 43 -4.79 2.91 -14.40
CA GLY A 43 -4.37 1.66 -15.04
C GLY A 43 -2.86 1.39 -14.97
N LYS A 44 -2.12 2.09 -14.11
CA LYS A 44 -0.66 1.92 -13.91
C LYS A 44 -0.32 0.79 -12.95
N LEU A 45 -1.27 0.41 -12.10
CA LEU A 45 -1.18 -0.73 -11.18
C LEU A 45 -2.48 -1.51 -11.25
N GLU A 46 -2.40 -2.83 -11.12
CA GLU A 46 -3.57 -3.69 -10.93
C GLU A 46 -3.86 -3.95 -9.45
N GLY A 47 -3.01 -3.43 -8.56
CA GLY A 47 -3.10 -3.63 -7.14
C GLY A 47 -1.80 -3.35 -6.40
N PHE A 48 -1.81 -3.67 -5.11
CA PHE A 48 -0.62 -3.67 -4.26
C PHE A 48 -0.66 -4.84 -3.29
N ILE A 49 0.51 -5.22 -2.79
CA ILE A 49 0.71 -6.32 -1.86
C ILE A 49 1.15 -5.72 -0.53
N LEU A 50 0.43 -6.02 0.54
CA LEU A 50 0.84 -5.63 1.89
C LEU A 50 2.10 -6.41 2.28
N CYS A 51 3.22 -5.71 2.39
CA CYS A 51 4.50 -6.25 2.83
C CYS A 51 4.57 -6.18 4.36
N SER A 52 3.71 -6.98 5.00
CA SER A 52 3.41 -6.85 6.42
C SER A 52 4.35 -7.58 7.37
N ASN A 53 5.28 -8.41 6.89
CA ASN A 53 6.36 -9.10 7.63
C ASN A 53 6.04 -9.43 9.12
N CYS A 54 7.03 -9.44 10.01
CA CYS A 54 6.84 -9.65 11.46
C CYS A 54 6.20 -8.44 12.18
N ILE A 55 5.55 -7.53 11.45
CA ILE A 55 5.13 -6.22 11.95
C ILE A 55 3.61 -6.00 11.85
N ALA A 56 2.86 -6.87 11.17
CA ALA A 56 1.41 -6.83 11.28
C ALA A 56 0.96 -7.12 12.72
N ASP A 57 -0.02 -6.36 13.19
CA ASP A 57 -0.72 -6.54 14.48
C ASP A 57 0.16 -6.50 15.75
N VAL A 58 1.36 -5.91 15.67
CA VAL A 58 2.23 -5.63 16.86
C VAL A 58 2.08 -4.20 17.39
N GLY A 59 1.01 -3.50 17.03
CA GLY A 59 0.69 -2.15 17.54
C GLY A 59 1.38 -0.99 16.82
N ILE A 60 1.74 -1.14 15.54
CA ILE A 60 2.25 -0.04 14.71
C ILE A 60 1.12 0.74 14.04
N ALA A 61 1.11 2.06 14.23
CA ALA A 61 0.04 2.93 13.74
C ALA A 61 -0.16 2.89 12.20
N ALA A 62 0.87 2.56 11.43
CA ALA A 62 0.75 2.36 9.98
C ALA A 62 -0.17 1.18 9.61
N VAL A 63 -0.21 0.11 10.40
CA VAL A 63 -1.13 -1.03 10.18
C VAL A 63 -2.56 -0.59 10.42
N ASP A 64 -2.81 0.15 11.51
CA ASP A 64 -4.14 0.67 11.83
C ASP A 64 -4.63 1.64 10.75
N GLN A 65 -3.76 2.56 10.30
CA GLN A 65 -4.06 3.46 9.19
C GLN A 65 -4.43 2.68 7.91
N THR A 66 -3.70 1.61 7.61
CA THR A 66 -3.99 0.75 6.44
C THR A 66 -5.36 0.09 6.58
N ARG A 67 -5.69 -0.40 7.78
CA ARG A 67 -6.98 -1.04 8.07
C ARG A 67 -8.14 -0.06 7.89
N GLU A 68 -8.04 1.15 8.43
CA GLU A 68 -9.08 2.18 8.25
C GLU A 68 -9.25 2.57 6.79
N TRP A 69 -8.15 2.72 6.06
CA TRP A 69 -8.20 3.02 4.64
C TRP A 69 -8.91 1.91 3.83
N LEU A 70 -8.60 0.64 4.11
CA LEU A 70 -9.23 -0.51 3.45
C LEU A 70 -10.72 -0.63 3.77
N LYS A 71 -11.18 -0.19 4.94
CA LYS A 71 -12.64 -0.15 5.24
C LYS A 71 -13.38 0.83 4.34
N ILE A 72 -12.73 1.91 3.93
CA ILE A 72 -13.33 2.96 3.10
C ILE A 72 -13.23 2.59 1.61
N HIS A 73 -12.08 2.09 1.17
CA HIS A 73 -11.77 1.93 -0.27
C HIS A 73 -11.59 0.48 -0.73
N GLY A 74 -11.52 -0.50 0.19
CA GLY A 74 -11.17 -1.88 -0.15
C GLY A 74 -12.22 -2.63 -0.98
N GLN A 75 -13.41 -2.07 -1.13
CA GLN A 75 -14.48 -2.60 -1.99
C GLN A 75 -14.76 -1.70 -3.21
N GLU A 76 -13.91 -0.70 -3.46
CA GLU A 76 -14.03 0.14 -4.65
C GLU A 76 -13.71 -0.70 -5.90
N GLU A 77 -14.61 -0.68 -6.88
CA GLU A 77 -14.36 -1.23 -8.22
C GLU A 77 -13.67 -0.16 -9.06
N ILE A 78 -12.47 -0.46 -9.55
CA ILE A 78 -11.60 0.44 -10.31
C ILE A 78 -11.37 -0.13 -11.71
#